data_AF-A0A8T8I4A2-F1
#
_entry.id   AF-A0A8T8I4A2-F1
#
_cell.length_a   1.000
_cell.length_b   1.000
_cell.length_c   1.000
_cell.angle_alpha   90.00
_cell.angle_beta   90.00
_cell.angle_gamma   90.00
#
_symmetry.space_group_name_H-M   'P 1'
#
loop_
_entity.id
_entity.type
_entity.pdbx_description
1 polymer ?
#
loop_
_entity_poly.entity_id
_entity_poly.type
_entity_poly.pdbx_seq_one_letter_code
_entity_poly.pdbx_strand_id
1 'polypeptide(L)'
;MRDWEAAWRGALYGPGGFFRRGEVPAGHFRTAPLVGPELAEALLVLLDRVDRLLGRPARLDFVDVGAGGGELSAAVRRLATGPLGRRLHVTAVDLGPARRLPGVRWTDTLPARVEGLLVGHEWLDAIPCPLVTGPHDDPWLARWWPVREGWRAEVGAPRDAAWADAVGRVRGAALAIDYGHLRADRAAGRYRSGTFAAYRGGRQVEPVFDGSCDLTAHVALDACAEAAGGDHVLVSQRDALAALGLTGAG
;
A
#
# COMPACT_ATOMS: atom_id res chain seq x y z
N MET A 1 29.61 -0.19 -2.82
CA MET A 1 28.39 -0.83 -2.28
C MET A 1 27.34 -0.78 -3.38
N ARG A 2 26.60 -1.85 -3.66
CA ARG A 2 25.54 -1.82 -4.68
C ARG A 2 24.36 -1.03 -4.12
N ASP A 3 23.85 -0.07 -4.89
CA ASP A 3 22.63 0.65 -4.55
C ASP A 3 21.43 -0.26 -4.82
N TRP A 4 21.01 -0.98 -3.78
CA TRP A 4 19.89 -1.91 -3.85
C TRP A 4 18.55 -1.20 -4.04
N GLU A 5 18.41 0.03 -3.52
CA GLU A 5 17.19 0.81 -3.73
C GLU A 5 17.04 1.15 -5.22
N ALA A 6 18.10 1.67 -5.85
CA ALA A 6 18.08 1.98 -7.28
C ALA A 6 17.86 0.72 -8.15
N ALA A 7 18.48 -0.40 -7.80
CA ALA A 7 18.28 -1.67 -8.49
C ALA A 7 16.83 -2.16 -8.38
N TRP A 8 16.24 -2.10 -7.18
CA TRP A 8 14.84 -2.44 -6.93
C TRP A 8 13.90 -1.51 -7.71
N ARG A 9 14.15 -0.20 -7.66
CA ARG A 9 13.38 0.79 -8.43
C ARG A 9 13.44 0.54 -9.94
N GLY A 10 14.62 0.23 -10.48
CA GLY A 10 14.80 -0.13 -11.89
C GLY A 10 14.03 -1.39 -12.27
N ALA A 11 14.09 -2.42 -11.43
CA ALA A 11 13.41 -3.70 -11.66
C ALA A 11 11.88 -3.57 -11.67
N LEU A 12 11.30 -2.74 -10.80
CA LEU A 12 9.84 -2.58 -10.74
C LEU A 12 9.29 -1.51 -11.68
N TYR A 13 9.96 -0.36 -11.74
CA TYR A 13 9.41 0.87 -12.34
C TYR A 13 10.23 1.43 -13.51
N GLY A 14 11.40 0.85 -13.79
CA GLY A 14 12.24 1.24 -14.92
C GLY A 14 11.64 0.87 -16.28
N PRO A 15 12.31 1.25 -17.39
CA PRO A 15 11.95 0.77 -18.73
C PRO A 15 11.99 -0.76 -18.77
N GLY A 16 10.83 -1.40 -18.95
CA GLY A 16 10.70 -2.85 -18.89
C GLY A 16 10.60 -3.42 -17.48
N GLY A 17 10.37 -2.61 -16.44
CA GLY A 17 10.16 -3.08 -15.07
C GLY A 17 8.83 -3.82 -14.89
N PHE A 18 8.75 -4.65 -13.84
CA PHE A 18 7.63 -5.56 -13.57
C PHE A 18 6.26 -4.89 -13.72
N PHE A 19 5.97 -3.84 -12.95
CA PHE A 19 4.68 -3.14 -13.02
C PHE A 19 4.49 -2.36 -14.32
N ARG A 20 5.57 -1.83 -14.92
CA ARG A 20 5.50 -1.09 -16.19
C ARG A 20 5.10 -1.96 -17.38
N ARG A 21 5.42 -3.26 -17.33
CA ARG A 21 4.97 -4.24 -18.32
C ARG A 21 3.52 -4.69 -18.11
N GLY A 22 2.87 -4.23 -17.04
CA GLY A 22 1.51 -4.63 -16.68
C GLY A 22 1.43 -6.03 -16.04
N GLU A 23 2.57 -6.55 -15.57
CA GLU A 23 2.57 -7.76 -14.76
C GLU A 23 1.80 -7.51 -13.48
N VAL A 24 1.06 -8.53 -13.05
CA VAL A 24 0.37 -8.53 -11.76
C VAL A 24 1.08 -9.52 -10.84
N PRO A 25 1.28 -9.19 -9.56
CA PRO A 25 1.74 -10.17 -8.58
C PRO A 25 0.84 -11.42 -8.63
N ALA A 26 1.38 -12.52 -9.15
CA ALA A 26 0.59 -13.71 -9.42
C ALA A 26 0.18 -14.37 -8.09
N GLY A 27 -1.10 -14.25 -7.71
CA GLY A 27 -1.80 -15.18 -6.82
C GLY A 27 -1.22 -15.44 -5.43
N HIS A 28 -0.40 -14.54 -4.87
CA HIS A 28 0.04 -14.64 -3.46
C HIS A 28 -1.04 -14.22 -2.45
N PHE A 29 -2.25 -13.92 -2.91
CA PHE A 29 -3.34 -13.39 -2.09
C PHE A 29 -4.42 -14.40 -1.75
N ARG A 30 -4.25 -15.70 -2.08
CA ARG A 30 -5.24 -16.74 -1.75
C ARG A 30 -5.45 -16.98 -0.24
N THR A 31 -4.74 -16.28 0.64
CA THR A 31 -4.92 -16.38 2.10
C THR A 31 -5.36 -15.08 2.78
N ALA A 32 -5.45 -13.96 2.05
CA ALA A 32 -6.06 -12.74 2.57
C ALA A 32 -7.58 -12.80 2.32
N PRO A 33 -8.45 -12.56 3.32
CA PRO A 33 -9.91 -12.68 3.18
C PRO A 33 -10.57 -11.62 2.27
N LEU A 34 -9.82 -10.89 1.45
CA LEU A 34 -10.25 -9.71 0.70
C LEU A 34 -9.86 -9.74 -0.78
N VAL A 35 -10.03 -10.89 -1.45
CA VAL A 35 -9.81 -11.00 -2.91
C VAL A 35 -11.12 -10.77 -3.70
N GLY A 36 -12.21 -10.38 -3.02
CA GLY A 36 -13.54 -10.21 -3.61
C GLY A 36 -14.18 -8.83 -3.38
N PRO A 37 -15.47 -8.67 -3.72
CA PRO A 37 -16.20 -7.41 -3.58
C PRO A 37 -16.28 -6.90 -2.13
N GLU A 38 -15.98 -7.73 -1.14
CA GLU A 38 -16.11 -7.44 0.29
C GLU A 38 -15.22 -6.25 0.70
N LEU A 39 -14.00 -6.14 0.15
CA LEU A 39 -13.15 -4.98 0.43
C LEU A 39 -13.81 -3.69 -0.07
N ALA A 40 -14.35 -3.71 -1.28
CA ALA A 40 -15.04 -2.54 -1.83
C ALA A 40 -16.27 -2.15 -1.00
N GLU A 41 -17.01 -3.13 -0.46
CA GLU A 41 -18.11 -2.89 0.48
C GLU A 41 -17.64 -2.25 1.79
N ALA A 42 -16.55 -2.76 2.38
CA ALA A 42 -15.92 -2.19 3.58
C ALA A 42 -15.54 -0.73 3.35
N LEU A 43 -14.90 -0.46 2.21
CA LEU A 43 -14.46 0.87 1.83
C LEU A 43 -15.63 1.80 1.59
N LEU A 44 -16.76 1.33 1.06
CA LEU A 44 -17.98 2.14 0.95
C LEU A 44 -18.58 2.50 2.32
N VAL A 45 -18.51 1.58 3.30
CA VAL A 45 -18.91 1.89 4.70
C VAL A 45 -17.99 2.96 5.30
N LEU A 46 -16.68 2.83 5.10
CA LEU A 46 -15.73 3.84 5.56
C LEU A 46 -15.94 5.18 4.84
N LEU A 47 -16.17 5.14 3.53
CA LEU A 47 -16.40 6.31 2.70
C LEU A 47 -17.68 7.06 3.11
N ASP A 48 -18.76 6.37 3.49
CA ASP A 48 -19.96 7.03 4.06
C ASP A 48 -19.64 7.74 5.38
N ARG A 49 -18.81 7.14 6.25
CA ARG A 49 -18.38 7.78 7.51
C ARG A 49 -17.58 9.05 7.20
N VAL A 50 -16.63 8.97 6.28
CA VAL A 50 -15.82 10.12 5.83
C VAL A 50 -16.71 11.20 5.19
N ASP A 51 -17.63 10.82 4.32
CA ASP A 51 -18.59 11.73 3.68
C ASP A 51 -19.40 12.53 4.70
N ARG A 52 -19.91 11.88 5.75
CA ARG A 52 -20.64 12.54 6.83
C ARG A 52 -19.75 13.48 7.64
N LEU A 53 -18.53 13.08 7.96
CA LEU A 53 -17.57 13.91 8.70
C LEU A 53 -17.15 15.16 7.90
N LEU A 54 -17.08 15.04 6.58
CA LEU A 54 -16.81 16.16 5.68
C LEU A 54 -18.03 17.05 5.40
N GLY A 55 -19.20 16.74 5.96
CA GLY A 55 -20.43 17.51 5.76
C GLY A 55 -21.12 17.25 4.41
N ARG A 56 -20.93 16.07 3.83
CA ARG A 56 -21.51 15.63 2.54
C ARG A 56 -21.19 16.60 1.39
N PRO A 57 -19.90 16.80 1.06
CA PRO A 57 -19.48 17.75 0.02
C PRO A 57 -20.11 17.42 -1.33
N ALA A 58 -20.27 18.41 -2.22
CA ALA A 58 -20.85 18.18 -3.55
C ALA A 58 -20.06 17.16 -4.39
N ARG A 59 -18.77 17.01 -4.09
CA ARG A 59 -17.85 16.03 -4.67
C ARG A 59 -17.16 15.28 -3.54
N LEU A 60 -17.06 13.96 -3.69
CA LEU A 60 -16.32 13.09 -2.78
C LEU A 60 -15.35 12.24 -3.60
N ASP A 61 -14.07 12.26 -3.24
CA ASP A 61 -13.03 11.51 -3.92
C ASP A 61 -12.82 10.14 -3.25
N PHE A 62 -12.62 9.12 -4.08
CA PHE A 62 -12.00 7.86 -3.68
C PHE A 62 -10.77 7.65 -4.57
N VAL A 63 -9.59 7.54 -3.96
CA VAL A 63 -8.31 7.39 -4.65
C VAL A 63 -7.68 6.07 -4.26
N ASP A 64 -7.37 5.24 -5.25
CA ASP A 64 -6.75 3.93 -5.13
C ASP A 64 -5.31 4.04 -5.65
N VAL A 65 -4.32 3.95 -4.76
CA VAL A 65 -2.89 4.15 -5.06
C VAL A 65 -2.22 2.80 -5.19
N GLY A 66 -1.46 2.60 -6.27
CA GLY A 66 -1.00 1.26 -6.64
C GLY A 66 -2.17 0.41 -7.09
N ALA A 67 -3.10 1.00 -7.86
CA ALA A 67 -4.37 0.38 -8.21
C ALA A 67 -4.22 -0.93 -9.01
N GLY A 68 -3.02 -1.26 -9.51
CA GLY A 68 -2.69 -2.50 -10.20
C GLY A 68 -3.50 -2.61 -11.48
N GLY A 69 -4.53 -3.46 -11.48
CA GLY A 69 -5.45 -3.59 -12.59
C GLY A 69 -6.72 -2.74 -12.50
N GLY A 70 -6.90 -2.00 -11.40
CA GLY A 70 -8.05 -1.17 -11.09
C GLY A 70 -9.30 -1.94 -10.68
N GLU A 71 -9.18 -3.22 -10.33
CA GLU A 71 -10.29 -4.09 -9.92
C GLU A 71 -11.02 -3.52 -8.69
N LEU A 72 -10.26 -3.04 -7.69
CA LEU A 72 -10.82 -2.39 -6.50
C LEU A 72 -11.56 -1.10 -6.85
N SER A 73 -10.91 -0.19 -7.58
CA SER A 73 -11.52 1.03 -8.11
C SER A 73 -12.82 0.77 -8.88
N ALA A 74 -12.82 -0.21 -9.78
CA ALA A 74 -14.01 -0.59 -10.54
C ALA A 74 -15.12 -1.14 -9.65
N ALA A 75 -14.78 -1.97 -8.65
CA ALA A 75 -15.74 -2.51 -7.69
C ALA A 75 -16.38 -1.40 -6.85
N VAL A 76 -15.58 -0.48 -6.27
CA VAL A 76 -16.07 0.67 -5.49
C VAL A 76 -17.01 1.52 -6.34
N ARG A 77 -16.63 1.85 -7.58
CA ARG A 77 -17.49 2.64 -8.48
C ARG A 77 -18.81 1.93 -8.79
N ARG A 78 -18.77 0.64 -9.09
CA ARG A 78 -19.95 -0.17 -9.43
C ARG A 78 -20.91 -0.30 -8.27
N LEU A 79 -20.40 -0.48 -7.05
CA LEU A 79 -21.21 -0.70 -5.85
C LEU A 79 -21.73 0.61 -5.23
N ALA A 80 -21.08 1.75 -5.50
CA ALA A 80 -21.53 3.05 -5.02
C ALA A 80 -22.84 3.51 -5.70
N THR A 81 -23.94 3.47 -4.95
CA THR A 81 -25.28 3.86 -5.41
C THR A 81 -25.83 5.09 -4.66
N GLY A 82 -27.02 5.57 -5.06
CA GLY A 82 -27.72 6.65 -4.35
C GLY A 82 -27.01 8.01 -4.35
N PRO A 83 -27.26 8.87 -3.35
CA PRO A 83 -26.65 10.20 -3.25
C PRO A 83 -25.12 10.20 -3.13
N LEU A 84 -24.53 9.19 -2.48
CA LEU A 84 -23.08 9.01 -2.41
C LEU A 84 -22.55 8.67 -3.81
N GLY A 85 -23.13 7.68 -4.47
CA GLY A 85 -22.72 7.25 -5.80
C GLY A 85 -22.73 8.37 -6.84
N ARG A 86 -23.69 9.30 -6.78
CA ARG A 86 -23.77 10.45 -7.70
C ARG A 86 -22.65 11.48 -7.52
N ARG A 87 -22.09 11.61 -6.32
CA ARG A 87 -21.04 12.59 -5.99
C ARG A 87 -19.63 11.97 -6.00
N LEU A 88 -19.56 10.63 -5.98
CA LEU A 88 -18.31 9.90 -5.89
C LEU A 88 -17.49 9.99 -7.18
N HIS A 89 -16.23 10.40 -7.05
CA HIS A 89 -15.24 10.44 -8.11
C HIS A 89 -14.14 9.43 -7.77
N VAL A 90 -14.06 8.36 -8.56
CA VAL A 90 -13.09 7.28 -8.34
C VAL A 90 -11.87 7.51 -9.23
N THR A 91 -10.68 7.53 -8.64
CA THR A 91 -9.39 7.65 -9.34
C THR A 91 -8.49 6.46 -9.00
N ALA A 92 -8.11 5.70 -10.02
CA ALA A 92 -7.05 4.70 -9.97
C ALA A 92 -5.71 5.38 -10.31
N VAL A 93 -4.73 5.27 -9.43
CA VAL A 93 -3.36 5.80 -9.58
C VAL A 93 -2.41 4.62 -9.73
N ASP A 94 -1.85 4.43 -10.92
CA ASP A 94 -0.89 3.35 -11.19
C ASP A 94 0.08 3.71 -12.32
N LEU A 95 1.32 3.22 -12.21
CA LEU A 95 2.39 3.44 -13.19
C LEU A 95 2.37 2.43 -14.35
N GLY A 96 1.58 1.36 -14.24
CA GLY A 96 1.36 0.36 -15.25
C GLY A 96 0.52 0.86 -16.44
N PRO A 97 0.25 -0.01 -17.43
CA PRO A 97 -0.50 0.35 -18.63
C PRO A 97 -1.89 0.88 -18.29
N ALA A 98 -2.26 2.03 -18.88
CA ALA A 98 -3.55 2.65 -18.63
C ALA A 98 -4.73 1.76 -19.03
N ARG A 99 -5.74 1.68 -18.15
CA ARG A 99 -6.96 0.89 -18.37
C ARG A 99 -8.18 1.77 -18.51
N ARG A 100 -9.11 1.37 -19.38
CA ARG A 100 -10.43 2.02 -19.52
C ARG A 100 -11.44 1.30 -18.64
N LEU A 101 -11.85 1.96 -17.57
CA LEU A 101 -12.77 1.43 -16.56
C LEU A 101 -13.99 2.36 -16.46
N PRO A 102 -15.24 1.86 -16.63
CA PRO A 102 -16.42 2.71 -16.58
C PRO A 102 -16.54 3.51 -15.28
N GLY A 103 -16.60 4.85 -15.41
CA GLY A 103 -16.74 5.75 -14.26
C GLY A 103 -15.52 5.88 -13.36
N VAL A 104 -14.36 5.36 -13.78
CA VAL A 104 -13.08 5.45 -13.05
C VAL A 104 -12.09 6.27 -13.86
N ARG A 105 -11.46 7.26 -13.24
CA ARG A 105 -10.34 8.01 -13.82
C ARG A 105 -9.05 7.23 -13.60
N TRP A 106 -8.28 6.99 -14.66
CA TRP A 106 -6.93 6.42 -14.56
C TRP A 106 -5.87 7.53 -14.68
N THR A 107 -4.81 7.46 -13.86
CA THR A 107 -3.69 8.41 -13.88
C THR A 107 -2.43 7.75 -13.32
N ASP A 108 -1.26 8.28 -13.64
CA ASP A 108 0.04 7.80 -13.12
C ASP A 108 0.61 8.69 -12.00
N THR A 109 -0.16 9.69 -11.60
CA THR A 109 0.25 10.76 -10.68
C THR A 109 -0.82 10.92 -9.61
N LEU A 110 -0.39 10.97 -8.34
CA LEU A 110 -1.29 11.26 -7.23
C LEU A 110 -1.99 12.62 -7.43
N PRO A 111 -3.30 12.73 -7.20
CA PRO A 111 -4.00 14.01 -7.17
C PRO A 111 -3.33 14.99 -6.19
N ALA A 112 -3.27 16.28 -6.54
CA ALA A 112 -2.69 17.30 -5.67
C ALA A 112 -3.48 17.54 -4.38
N ARG A 113 -4.78 17.24 -4.40
CA ARG A 113 -5.70 17.28 -3.27
C ARG A 113 -6.74 16.17 -3.42
N VAL A 114 -7.10 15.56 -2.31
CA VAL A 114 -8.12 14.52 -2.20
C VAL A 114 -9.12 14.96 -1.14
N GLU A 115 -10.40 15.13 -1.50
CA GLU A 115 -11.47 15.38 -0.55
C GLU A 115 -12.31 14.11 -0.37
N GLY A 116 -11.91 13.25 0.57
CA GLY A 116 -12.54 11.94 0.75
C GLY A 116 -11.56 10.89 1.27
N LEU A 117 -11.51 9.74 0.59
CA LEU A 117 -10.74 8.57 1.02
C LEU A 117 -9.61 8.25 0.03
N LEU A 118 -8.39 8.17 0.54
CA LEU A 118 -7.25 7.59 -0.18
C LEU A 118 -6.93 6.21 0.38
N VAL A 119 -6.73 5.22 -0.49
CA VAL A 119 -6.39 3.84 -0.13
C VAL A 119 -5.12 3.44 -0.85
N GLY A 120 -4.15 2.89 -0.13
CA GLY A 120 -3.05 2.11 -0.69
C GLY A 120 -3.21 0.66 -0.23
N HIS A 121 -3.65 -0.23 -1.13
CA HIS A 121 -3.79 -1.65 -0.84
C HIS A 121 -2.62 -2.38 -1.50
N GLU A 122 -1.70 -2.92 -0.70
CA GLU A 122 -0.46 -3.54 -1.16
C GLU A 122 0.37 -2.60 -2.02
N TRP A 123 0.53 -1.38 -1.50
CA TRP A 123 1.28 -0.32 -2.18
C TRP A 123 2.62 -0.06 -1.51
N LEU A 124 2.65 -0.02 -0.18
CA LEU A 124 3.85 0.40 0.56
C LEU A 124 4.94 -0.67 0.54
N ASP A 125 4.56 -1.94 0.51
CA ASP A 125 5.50 -3.07 0.46
C ASP A 125 6.34 -3.10 -0.84
N ALA A 126 5.79 -2.59 -1.95
CA ALA A 126 6.42 -2.49 -3.26
C ALA A 126 7.32 -1.25 -3.40
N ILE A 127 7.27 -0.31 -2.46
CA ILE A 127 8.13 0.89 -2.51
C ILE A 127 9.59 0.48 -2.24
N PRO A 128 10.52 0.78 -3.18
CA PRO A 128 11.92 0.45 -3.05
C PRO A 128 12.55 1.13 -1.84
N CYS A 129 13.39 0.38 -1.12
CA CYS A 129 14.16 0.92 -0.02
C CYS A 129 15.57 0.30 0.06
N PRO A 130 16.50 0.96 0.78
CA PRO A 130 17.82 0.40 1.03
C PRO A 130 17.75 -0.94 1.79
N LEU A 131 18.50 -1.93 1.30
CA LEU A 131 18.69 -3.22 1.94
C LEU A 131 20.05 -3.24 2.62
N VAL A 132 20.07 -3.47 3.94
CA VAL A 132 21.30 -3.40 4.74
C VAL A 132 21.56 -4.69 5.51
N THR A 133 22.82 -4.91 5.87
CA THR A 133 23.23 -5.88 6.90
C THR A 133 23.85 -5.11 8.05
N GLY A 134 23.42 -5.42 9.27
CA GLY A 134 23.90 -4.76 10.48
C GLY A 134 25.30 -5.21 10.89
N PRO A 135 26.00 -4.39 11.71
CA PRO A 135 25.55 -3.10 12.22
C PRO A 135 25.55 -2.00 11.14
N HIS A 136 24.66 -1.01 11.28
CA HIS A 136 24.57 0.12 10.37
C HIS A 136 24.12 1.37 11.14
N ASP A 137 24.62 2.54 10.75
CA ASP A 137 24.44 3.84 11.42
C ASP A 137 23.34 4.71 10.81
N ASP A 138 22.44 4.10 10.03
CA ASP A 138 21.34 4.84 9.41
C ASP A 138 20.39 5.39 10.48
N PRO A 139 20.02 6.68 10.43
CA PRO A 139 19.21 7.31 11.48
C PRO A 139 17.80 6.71 11.59
N TRP A 140 17.23 6.23 10.48
CA TRP A 140 15.94 5.54 10.51
C TRP A 140 16.07 4.20 11.24
N LEU A 141 17.13 3.42 10.95
CA LEU A 141 17.40 2.17 11.67
C LEU A 141 17.62 2.40 13.16
N ALA A 142 18.40 3.42 13.54
CA ALA A 142 18.68 3.73 14.95
C ALA A 142 17.39 3.94 15.78
N ARG A 143 16.34 4.45 15.14
CA ARG A 143 15.03 4.68 15.77
C ARG A 143 14.12 3.45 15.68
N TRP A 144 13.95 2.90 14.48
CA TRP A 144 12.86 1.99 14.14
C TRP A 144 13.27 0.53 14.07
N TRP A 145 14.53 0.24 13.76
CA TRP A 145 15.05 -1.11 13.62
C TRP A 145 16.56 -1.19 13.91
N PRO A 146 16.99 -1.06 15.18
CA PRO A 146 18.40 -1.20 15.53
C PRO A 146 18.90 -2.61 15.18
N VAL A 147 19.74 -2.72 14.15
CA VAL A 147 20.26 -3.98 13.62
C VAL A 147 21.62 -4.33 14.22
N ARG A 148 21.78 -5.62 14.58
CA ARG A 148 23.03 -6.18 15.09
C ARG A 148 23.84 -6.84 13.97
N GLU A 149 25.06 -7.26 14.29
CA GLU A 149 25.89 -8.06 13.39
C GLU A 149 25.10 -9.23 12.77
N GLY A 150 25.15 -9.33 11.44
CA GLY A 150 24.49 -10.38 10.66
C GLY A 150 22.96 -10.25 10.53
N TRP A 151 22.34 -9.25 11.17
CA TRP A 151 20.91 -8.97 10.94
C TRP A 151 20.74 -8.28 9.60
N ARG A 152 19.62 -8.56 8.91
CA ARG A 152 19.23 -7.86 7.70
C ARG A 152 18.01 -7.00 7.98
N ALA A 153 17.92 -5.85 7.32
CA ALA A 153 16.79 -4.96 7.44
C ALA A 153 16.57 -4.13 6.17
N GLU A 154 15.35 -3.66 6.03
CA GLU A 154 14.90 -2.72 5.02
C GLU A 154 14.73 -1.32 5.65
N VAL A 155 15.43 -0.32 5.12
CA VAL A 155 15.38 1.06 5.66
C VAL A 155 14.09 1.73 5.18
N GLY A 156 13.07 1.83 6.06
CA GLY A 156 11.73 2.27 5.67
C GLY A 156 11.56 3.76 5.32
N ALA A 157 12.59 4.60 5.42
CA ALA A 157 12.47 6.04 5.19
C ALA A 157 11.83 6.45 3.83
N PRO A 158 12.10 5.78 2.70
CA PRO A 158 11.40 6.08 1.44
C PRO A 158 9.89 5.79 1.49
N ARG A 159 9.46 4.74 2.21
CA ARG A 159 8.05 4.39 2.40
C ARG A 159 7.35 5.40 3.29
N ASP A 160 8.00 5.77 4.38
CA ASP A 160 7.52 6.81 5.31
C ASP A 160 7.26 8.13 4.55
N ALA A 161 8.21 8.54 3.71
CA ALA A 161 8.07 9.75 2.90
C ALA A 161 6.94 9.65 1.87
N ALA A 162 6.81 8.52 1.18
CA ALA A 162 5.74 8.31 0.21
C ALA A 162 4.35 8.28 0.86
N TRP A 163 4.21 7.61 2.01
CA TRP A 163 2.96 7.58 2.78
C TRP A 163 2.62 8.97 3.32
N ALA A 164 3.59 9.70 3.87
CA ALA A 164 3.38 11.07 4.35
C ALA A 164 2.97 12.03 3.22
N ASP A 165 3.56 11.93 2.02
CA ASP A 165 3.13 12.72 0.85
C ASP A 165 1.68 12.39 0.45
N ALA A 166 1.32 11.10 0.41
CA ALA A 166 -0.04 10.68 0.10
C ALA A 166 -1.06 11.21 1.12
N VAL A 167 -0.78 11.06 2.42
CA VAL A 167 -1.64 11.53 3.51
C VAL A 167 -1.75 13.06 3.53
N GLY A 168 -0.65 13.78 3.29
CA GLY A 168 -0.63 15.25 3.27
C GLY A 168 -1.54 15.89 2.21
N ARG A 169 -1.97 15.13 1.20
CA ARG A 169 -2.91 15.57 0.15
C ARG A 169 -4.38 15.41 0.56
N VAL A 170 -4.67 14.75 1.68
CA VAL A 170 -6.02 14.30 2.03
C VAL A 170 -6.71 15.26 3.00
N ARG A 171 -7.90 15.71 2.61
CA ARG A 171 -8.94 16.21 3.52
C ARG A 171 -9.98 15.11 3.67
N GLY A 172 -9.91 14.35 4.76
CA GLY A 172 -10.73 13.17 4.97
C GLY A 172 -9.95 12.09 5.69
N ALA A 173 -9.85 10.89 5.12
CA ALA A 173 -9.08 9.78 5.69
C ALA A 173 -8.18 9.12 4.65
N ALA A 174 -7.09 8.52 5.13
CA ALA A 174 -6.20 7.69 4.33
C ALA A 174 -6.07 6.31 5.00
N LEU A 175 -6.01 5.25 4.18
CA LEU A 175 -5.92 3.87 4.63
C LEU A 175 -4.81 3.14 3.87
N ALA A 176 -3.85 2.57 4.58
CA ALA A 176 -2.91 1.61 4.04
C ALA A 176 -3.28 0.20 4.49
N ILE A 177 -3.25 -0.76 3.58
CA ILE A 177 -3.45 -2.19 3.87
C ILE A 177 -2.25 -2.93 3.28
N ASP A 178 -1.36 -3.38 4.16
CA ASP A 178 -0.09 -3.98 3.77
C ASP A 178 0.34 -4.99 4.84
N TYR A 179 1.09 -6.02 4.43
CA TYR A 179 1.77 -6.89 5.39
C TYR A 179 2.93 -6.12 6.04
N GLY A 180 2.91 -6.12 7.36
CA GLY A 180 3.82 -5.31 8.13
C GLY A 180 4.15 -5.89 9.48
N HIS A 181 4.91 -5.09 10.24
CA HIS A 181 5.35 -5.41 11.58
C HIS A 181 5.51 -4.14 12.40
N LEU A 182 5.48 -4.28 13.72
CA LEU A 182 5.68 -3.18 14.66
C LEU A 182 7.10 -3.21 15.24
N ARG A 183 7.54 -2.08 15.81
CA ARG A 183 8.85 -1.94 16.47
C ARG A 183 9.06 -2.98 17.57
N ALA A 184 7.99 -3.36 18.27
CA ALA A 184 8.03 -4.42 19.27
C ALA A 184 8.42 -5.78 18.66
N ASP A 185 7.89 -6.13 17.48
CA ASP A 185 8.24 -7.38 16.79
C ASP A 185 9.71 -7.40 16.35
N ARG A 186 10.18 -6.27 15.83
CA ARG A 186 11.58 -6.08 15.40
C ARG A 186 12.54 -6.15 16.59
N ALA A 187 12.19 -5.50 17.72
CA ALA A 187 12.96 -5.54 18.96
C ALA A 187 13.04 -6.96 19.55
N ALA A 188 11.97 -7.75 19.40
CA ALA A 188 11.94 -9.17 19.77
C ALA A 188 12.75 -10.08 18.81
N GLY A 189 13.34 -9.53 17.74
CA GLY A 189 14.17 -10.26 16.79
C GLY A 189 13.40 -11.16 15.83
N ARG A 190 12.06 -10.99 15.71
CA ARG A 190 11.21 -11.82 14.83
C ARG A 190 11.61 -11.72 13.36
N TYR A 191 12.20 -10.59 12.98
CA TYR A 191 12.60 -10.28 11.60
C TYR A 191 14.11 -10.16 11.42
N ARG A 192 14.93 -10.85 12.24
CA ARG A 192 16.41 -10.79 12.15
C ARG A 192 16.99 -11.05 10.75
N SER A 193 16.27 -11.78 9.90
CA SER A 193 16.68 -12.11 8.54
C SER A 193 16.26 -11.09 7.48
N GLY A 194 15.63 -9.98 7.88
CA GLY A 194 14.91 -9.09 6.97
C GLY A 194 13.58 -9.70 6.51
N THR A 195 12.88 -8.97 5.66
CA THR A 195 11.60 -9.36 5.06
C THR A 195 11.59 -9.24 3.54
N PHE A 196 12.66 -8.72 2.93
CA PHE A 196 12.80 -8.61 1.49
C PHE A 196 12.67 -9.98 0.81
N ALA A 197 11.75 -10.06 -0.15
CA ALA A 197 11.41 -11.25 -0.88
C ALA A 197 11.19 -10.94 -2.36
N ALA A 198 11.35 -11.98 -3.18
CA ALA A 198 11.05 -11.92 -4.60
C ALA A 198 10.11 -13.05 -4.98
N TYR A 199 9.19 -12.75 -5.89
CA TYR A 199 8.17 -13.70 -6.33
C TYR A 199 8.08 -13.76 -7.85
N ARG A 200 7.89 -14.96 -8.38
CA ARG A 200 7.62 -15.20 -9.80
C ARG A 200 6.58 -16.30 -9.93
N GLY A 201 5.46 -16.00 -10.60
CA GLY A 201 4.39 -16.96 -10.85
C GLY A 201 3.81 -17.60 -9.58
N GLY A 202 3.62 -16.83 -8.51
CA GLY A 202 3.03 -17.37 -7.27
C GLY A 202 4.01 -18.11 -6.35
N ARG A 203 5.31 -18.06 -6.62
CA ARG A 203 6.33 -18.75 -5.82
C ARG A 203 7.44 -17.80 -5.42
N GLN A 204 7.95 -17.96 -4.20
CA GLN A 204 9.14 -17.24 -3.76
C GLN A 204 10.36 -17.77 -4.54
N VAL A 205 11.21 -16.85 -4.98
CA VAL A 205 12.42 -17.12 -5.75
C VAL A 205 13.58 -16.29 -5.21
N GLU A 206 14.80 -16.62 -5.65
CA GLU A 206 15.95 -15.74 -5.41
C GLU A 206 15.72 -14.38 -6.11
N PRO A 207 16.00 -13.24 -5.44
CA PRO A 207 15.78 -11.93 -6.02
C PRO A 207 16.61 -11.66 -7.28
N VAL A 208 15.92 -11.26 -8.35
CA VAL A 208 16.54 -10.80 -9.60
C VAL A 208 16.01 -9.40 -9.91
N PHE A 209 16.93 -8.45 -10.09
CA PHE A 209 16.64 -7.03 -10.29
C PHE A 209 16.58 -6.65 -11.78
N ASP A 210 15.89 -7.47 -12.58
CA ASP A 210 15.71 -7.29 -14.04
C ASP A 210 14.23 -7.11 -14.44
N GLY A 211 13.35 -7.03 -13.44
CA GLY A 211 11.90 -6.93 -13.60
C GLY A 211 11.19 -8.24 -13.92
N SER A 212 11.87 -9.38 -13.89
CA SER A 212 11.24 -10.71 -14.04
C SER A 212 10.59 -11.23 -12.76
N CYS A 213 10.78 -10.52 -11.64
CA CYS A 213 10.21 -10.84 -10.34
C CYS A 213 9.45 -9.63 -9.79
N ASP A 214 8.40 -9.93 -9.05
CA ASP A 214 7.83 -9.01 -8.08
C ASP A 214 8.77 -8.95 -6.87
N LEU A 215 9.08 -7.75 -6.40
CA LEU A 215 10.05 -7.49 -5.33
C LEU A 215 9.35 -6.69 -4.24
N THR A 216 9.33 -7.23 -3.03
CA THR A 216 8.56 -6.68 -1.90
C THR A 216 9.33 -6.83 -0.59
N ALA A 217 9.00 -6.00 0.39
CA ALA A 217 9.37 -6.24 1.78
C ALA A 217 8.26 -5.74 2.72
N HIS A 218 8.12 -6.36 3.89
CA HIS A 218 7.10 -5.95 4.86
C HIS A 218 7.29 -4.50 5.31
N VAL A 219 6.19 -3.89 5.75
CA VAL A 219 6.12 -2.47 6.12
C VAL A 219 6.32 -2.28 7.62
N ALA A 220 7.17 -1.33 8.01
CA ALA A 220 7.22 -0.81 9.37
C ALA A 220 6.03 0.13 9.60
N LEU A 221 4.84 -0.42 9.80
CA LEU A 221 3.57 0.33 9.83
C LEU A 221 3.55 1.44 10.87
N ASP A 222 4.24 1.25 11.99
CA ASP A 222 4.39 2.27 13.03
C ASP A 222 5.30 3.43 12.63
N ALA A 223 6.34 3.17 11.84
CA ALA A 223 7.17 4.22 11.28
C ALA A 223 6.39 5.04 10.25
N CYS A 224 5.66 4.38 9.34
CA CYS A 224 4.82 5.06 8.35
C CYS A 224 3.72 5.90 9.03
N ALA A 225 3.02 5.33 10.02
CA ALA A 225 1.96 6.04 10.73
C ALA A 225 2.48 7.29 11.47
N GLU A 226 3.66 7.19 12.11
CA GLU A 226 4.26 8.35 12.76
C GLU A 226 4.72 9.41 11.75
N ALA A 227 5.31 8.99 10.63
CA ALA A 227 5.80 9.89 9.58
C ALA A 227 4.67 10.68 8.89
N ALA A 228 3.50 10.07 8.70
CA ALA A 228 2.32 10.76 8.16
C ALA A 228 1.75 11.82 9.12
N GLY A 229 1.97 11.65 10.43
CA GLY A 229 1.39 12.51 11.45
C GLY A 229 -0.13 12.41 11.54
N GLY A 230 -0.72 13.28 12.35
CA GLY A 230 -2.17 13.27 12.63
C GLY A 230 -2.63 12.09 13.47
N ASP A 231 -3.95 12.03 13.69
CA ASP A 231 -4.57 10.94 14.42
C ASP A 231 -4.57 9.68 13.56
N HIS A 232 -3.98 8.59 14.09
CA HIS A 232 -3.91 7.32 13.40
C HIS A 232 -4.25 6.16 14.35
N VAL A 233 -4.65 5.05 13.74
CA VAL A 233 -4.84 3.78 14.44
C VAL A 233 -4.21 2.67 13.62
N LEU A 234 -3.48 1.78 14.30
CA LEU A 234 -2.98 0.55 13.71
C LEU A 234 -3.83 -0.61 14.23
N VAL A 235 -4.41 -1.36 13.31
CA VAL A 235 -5.25 -2.51 13.60
C VAL A 235 -4.87 -3.65 12.67
N SER A 236 -5.07 -4.89 13.12
CA SER A 236 -4.96 -6.02 12.20
C SER A 236 -6.08 -5.93 11.15
N GLN A 237 -5.83 -6.46 9.95
CA GLN A 237 -6.86 -6.52 8.90
C GLN A 237 -8.12 -7.25 9.39
N ARG A 238 -7.95 -8.32 10.19
CA ARG A 238 -9.07 -9.06 10.79
C ARG A 238 -9.93 -8.15 11.68
N ASP A 239 -9.30 -7.40 12.57
CA ASP A 239 -10.01 -6.53 13.51
C ASP A 239 -10.64 -5.32 12.78
N ALA A 240 -9.97 -4.81 11.75
CA ALA A 240 -10.49 -3.74 10.91
C ALA A 240 -11.77 -4.16 10.17
N LEU A 241 -11.78 -5.34 9.55
CA LEU A 241 -12.96 -5.89 8.88
C LEU A 241 -14.12 -6.09 9.86
N ALA A 242 -13.83 -6.66 11.04
CA ALA A 242 -14.81 -6.83 12.09
C ALA A 242 -15.43 -5.48 12.52
N ALA A 243 -14.60 -4.42 12.68
CA ALA A 243 -15.05 -3.07 13.03
C ALA A 243 -15.85 -2.37 11.92
N LEU A 244 -15.69 -2.80 10.67
CA LEU A 244 -16.48 -2.33 9.52
C LEU A 244 -17.76 -3.16 9.29
N GLY A 245 -18.02 -4.17 10.13
CA GLY A 245 -19.22 -5.02 10.03
C GLY A 245 -19.10 -6.13 8.98
N LEU A 246 -17.89 -6.39 8.47
CA LEU A 246 -17.61 -7.51 7.58
C LEU A 246 -17.09 -8.68 8.42
N THR A 247 -17.97 -9.57 8.83
CA THR A 247 -17.53 -10.88 9.33
C THR A 247 -17.06 -11.70 8.14
N GLY A 248 -15.76 -12.01 8.09
CA GLY A 248 -15.22 -12.90 7.06
C GLY A 248 -16.07 -14.16 6.98
N ALA A 249 -16.57 -14.49 5.78
CA ALA A 249 -17.22 -15.75 5.54
C ALA A 249 -16.25 -16.86 5.96
N GLY A 250 -16.67 -17.68 6.93
CA GLY A 250 -15.92 -18.84 7.41
C GLY A 250 -15.85 -19.96 6.39
#